data_AF-A0AAE1XBU6-F1
#
_entry.id   AF-A0AAE1XBU6-F1
#
_cell.length_a   1.000
_cell.length_b   1.000
_cell.length_c   1.000
_cell.angle_alpha   90.00
_cell.angle_beta   90.00
_cell.angle_gamma   90.00
#
_symmetry.space_group_name_H-M   'P 1'
#
loop_
_entity.id
_entity.type
_entity.pdbx_description
1 polymer ?
#
loop_
_entity_poly.entity_id
_entity_poly.type
_entity_poly.pdbx_seq_one_letter_code
_entity_poly.pdbx_strand_id
1 'polypeptide(L)'
;MLQASTLHYKIKELKPVAYDWLLKIPAEMWSRHAFDKRLKNDHVTNNISESFNHWVEDLRSKPVLTLVDGLRTKLMCRLQKRKLKGLKMSGDLVPNVVKELNKSRKSLESVIF
;
A
#
# COMPACT_ATOMS: atom_id res chain seq x y z
N MET A 1 5.50 -14.08 9.50
CA MET A 1 5.43 -14.25 10.97
C MET A 1 6.79 -14.20 11.68
N LEU A 2 7.94 -14.41 11.03
CA LEU A 2 9.26 -14.45 11.68
C LEU A 2 9.99 -13.10 11.91
N GLN A 3 9.49 -11.98 11.38
CA GLN A 3 10.20 -10.69 11.48
C GLN A 3 9.76 -9.77 12.65
N ALA A 4 8.58 -10.01 13.24
CA ALA A 4 8.08 -9.19 14.34
C ALA A 4 8.79 -9.52 15.67
N SER A 5 9.12 -10.80 15.87
CA SER A 5 9.85 -11.29 17.06
C SER A 5 11.27 -10.75 17.11
N THR A 6 11.89 -10.42 15.98
CA THR A 6 13.31 -10.03 15.92
C THR A 6 13.56 -8.57 16.32
N LEU A 7 12.55 -7.70 16.31
CA LEU A 7 12.70 -6.26 16.55
C LEU A 7 12.69 -5.89 18.05
N HIS A 8 11.91 -6.57 18.89
CA HIS A 8 11.83 -6.24 20.31
C HIS A 8 13.11 -6.64 21.08
N TYR A 9 13.78 -7.72 20.69
CA TYR A 9 15.07 -8.11 21.27
C TYR A 9 16.17 -7.09 20.96
N LYS A 10 16.15 -6.48 19.76
CA LYS A 10 17.09 -5.40 19.42
C LYS A 10 16.91 -4.15 20.28
N ILE A 11 15.68 -3.82 20.67
CA ILE A 11 15.41 -2.70 21.58
C ILE A 11 15.96 -3.00 22.98
N LYS A 12 15.83 -4.24 23.45
CA LYS A 12 16.39 -4.71 24.72
C LYS A 12 17.91 -4.58 24.76
N GLU A 13 18.59 -4.94 23.66
CA GLU A 13 20.05 -4.82 23.54
C GLU A 13 20.54 -3.37 23.48
N LEU A 14 19.81 -2.48 22.78
CA LEU A 14 20.21 -1.08 22.62
C LEU A 14 19.94 -0.23 23.86
N LYS A 15 18.75 -0.37 24.48
CA LYS A 15 18.33 0.41 25.67
C LYS A 15 17.38 -0.40 26.56
N PRO A 16 17.89 -1.13 27.56
CA PRO A 16 17.08 -2.00 28.42
C PRO A 16 16.02 -1.23 29.23
N VAL A 17 16.33 -0.02 29.69
CA VAL A 17 15.37 0.83 30.42
C VAL A 17 14.16 1.23 29.57
N ALA A 18 14.39 1.50 28.28
CA ALA A 18 13.30 1.81 27.35
C ALA A 18 12.46 0.56 27.04
N TYR A 19 13.09 -0.62 26.98
CA TYR A 19 12.41 -1.89 26.80
C TYR A 19 11.45 -2.20 27.96
N ASP A 20 11.92 -2.04 29.20
CA ASP A 20 11.09 -2.27 30.40
C ASP A 20 9.92 -1.29 30.51
N TRP A 21 10.12 -0.05 30.07
CA TRP A 21 9.02 0.91 29.94
C TRP A 21 8.01 0.51 28.86
N LEU A 22 8.48 0.04 27.71
CA LEU A 22 7.62 -0.36 26.58
C LEU A 22 6.73 -1.56 26.94
N LEU A 23 7.25 -2.51 27.73
CA LEU A 23 6.49 -3.67 28.19
C LEU A 23 5.32 -3.32 29.12
N LYS A 24 5.35 -2.14 29.77
CA LYS A 24 4.25 -1.65 30.61
C LYS A 24 3.07 -1.13 29.79
N ILE A 25 3.28 -0.86 28.49
CA ILE A 25 2.26 -0.40 27.56
C ILE A 25 1.66 -1.63 26.87
N PRO A 26 0.32 -1.73 26.72
CA PRO A 26 -0.29 -2.81 25.96
C PRO A 26 0.32 -2.96 24.56
N ALA A 27 0.69 -4.18 24.19
CA ALA A 27 1.38 -4.48 22.94
C ALA A 27 0.61 -4.00 21.70
N GLU A 28 -0.73 -3.94 21.79
CA GLU A 28 -1.63 -3.41 20.76
C GLU A 28 -1.35 -1.94 20.40
N MET A 29 -0.74 -1.16 21.30
CA MET A 29 -0.47 0.27 21.05
C MET A 29 0.85 0.51 20.31
N TRP A 30 1.79 -0.43 20.37
CA TRP A 30 3.15 -0.21 19.89
C TRP A 30 3.69 -1.34 19.01
N SER A 31 3.00 -2.48 18.93
CA SER A 31 3.40 -3.64 18.12
C SER A 31 2.35 -4.02 17.10
N ARG A 32 2.71 -3.92 15.80
CA ARG A 32 1.86 -4.33 14.68
C ARG A 32 1.38 -5.79 14.77
N HIS A 33 2.15 -6.66 15.41
CA HIS A 33 1.75 -8.06 15.58
C HIS A 33 0.48 -8.18 16.44
N ALA A 34 0.37 -7.31 17.44
CA ALA A 34 -0.68 -7.33 18.45
C ALA A 34 -1.92 -6.53 18.06
N PHE A 35 -1.91 -5.76 16.95
CA PHE A 35 -3.08 -5.01 16.48
C PHE A 35 -4.28 -5.94 16.27
N ASP A 36 -5.50 -5.45 16.52
CA ASP A 36 -6.75 -6.17 16.23
C ASP A 36 -6.77 -6.58 14.74
N LYS A 37 -7.07 -7.85 14.48
CA LYS A 37 -7.16 -8.40 13.11
C LYS A 37 -8.16 -7.64 12.23
N ARG A 38 -9.20 -7.03 12.81
CA ARG A 38 -10.17 -6.19 12.09
C ARG A 38 -9.57 -4.87 11.60
N LEU A 39 -8.54 -4.38 12.29
CA LEU A 39 -7.81 -3.15 11.95
C LEU A 39 -6.54 -3.44 11.13
N LYS A 40 -6.19 -4.71 10.93
CA LYS A 40 -5.07 -5.09 10.06
C LYS A 40 -5.47 -4.83 8.60
N ASN A 41 -4.94 -3.76 8.05
CA ASN A 41 -4.89 -3.54 6.61
C ASN A 41 -3.54 -4.08 6.10
N ASP A 42 -3.48 -4.72 4.94
CA ASP A 42 -2.20 -5.15 4.34
C ASP A 42 -1.28 -3.97 4.00
N HIS A 43 -1.84 -2.76 3.92
CA HIS A 43 -1.16 -1.54 3.52
C HIS A 43 -0.96 -0.52 4.66
N VAL A 44 -0.60 -0.94 5.88
CA VAL A 44 -0.30 -0.02 7.02
C VAL A 44 1.10 0.62 6.93
N THR A 45 1.53 0.99 5.73
CA THR A 45 2.83 1.68 5.53
C THR A 45 2.60 3.05 4.91
N ASN A 46 3.33 4.06 5.39
CA ASN A 46 3.25 5.42 4.84
C ASN A 46 3.69 5.49 3.37
N ASN A 47 4.32 4.43 2.84
CA ASN A 47 4.80 4.33 1.48
C ASN A 47 3.78 4.75 0.42
N ILE A 48 2.49 4.46 0.61
CA ILE A 48 1.45 4.88 -0.36
C ILE A 48 1.31 6.40 -0.35
N SER A 49 1.16 6.98 0.83
CA SER A 49 1.05 8.43 1.01
C SER A 49 2.31 9.16 0.56
N GLU A 50 3.50 8.65 0.89
CA GLU A 50 4.79 9.19 0.45
C GLU A 50 4.93 9.12 -1.08
N SER A 51 4.65 7.96 -1.68
CA SER A 51 4.72 7.78 -3.13
C SER A 51 3.73 8.66 -3.86
N PHE A 52 2.50 8.80 -3.34
CA PHE A 52 1.50 9.70 -3.91
C PHE A 52 1.95 11.16 -3.77
N ASN A 53 2.44 11.55 -2.60
CA ASN A 53 2.87 12.91 -2.33
C ASN A 53 4.05 13.34 -3.19
N HIS A 54 5.02 12.47 -3.38
CA HIS A 54 6.12 12.71 -4.31
C HIS A 54 5.63 12.76 -5.76
N TRP A 55 4.67 11.89 -6.13
CA TRP A 55 4.16 11.85 -7.48
C TRP A 55 3.44 13.15 -7.93
N VAL A 56 2.71 13.79 -7.01
CA VAL A 56 1.93 15.01 -7.28
C VAL A 56 2.65 16.30 -6.86
N GLU A 57 3.89 16.20 -6.40
CA GLU A 57 4.66 17.29 -5.80
C GLU A 57 4.74 18.54 -6.70
N ASP A 58 5.00 18.34 -7.99
CA ASP A 58 5.10 19.39 -9.02
C ASP A 58 3.76 20.04 -9.40
N LEU A 59 2.64 19.51 -8.92
CA LEU A 59 1.29 20.02 -9.20
C LEU A 59 0.63 20.64 -7.98
N ARG A 60 1.05 20.28 -6.76
CA ARG A 60 0.36 20.65 -5.51
C ARG A 60 0.26 22.17 -5.30
N SER A 61 1.25 22.94 -5.77
CA SER A 61 1.30 24.39 -5.61
C SER A 61 0.67 25.17 -6.77
N LYS A 62 0.03 24.51 -7.73
CA LYS A 62 -0.55 25.15 -8.91
C LYS A 62 -2.02 25.51 -8.70
N PRO A 63 -2.56 26.51 -9.43
CA PRO A 63 -3.99 26.82 -9.41
C PRO A 63 -4.85 25.59 -9.75
N VAL A 64 -6.08 25.55 -9.23
CA VAL A 64 -6.98 24.38 -9.32
C VAL A 64 -7.11 23.85 -10.75
N LEU A 65 -7.28 24.74 -11.74
CA LEU A 65 -7.41 24.35 -13.14
C LEU A 65 -6.17 23.60 -13.64
N THR A 66 -4.98 24.17 -13.40
CA THR A 66 -3.70 23.59 -13.81
C THR A 66 -3.37 22.30 -13.03
N LEU A 67 -3.77 22.23 -11.76
CA LEU A 67 -3.61 21.04 -10.93
C LEU A 67 -4.43 19.87 -11.49
N VAL A 68 -5.72 20.10 -11.78
CA VAL A 68 -6.62 19.07 -12.31
C VAL A 68 -6.17 18.58 -13.68
N ASP A 69 -5.82 19.50 -14.59
CA ASP A 69 -5.33 19.14 -15.92
C ASP A 69 -3.99 18.36 -15.85
N GLY A 70 -3.09 18.78 -14.97
CA GLY A 70 -1.83 18.08 -14.70
C GLY A 70 -2.04 16.66 -14.16
N LEU A 71 -2.97 16.48 -13.20
CA LEU A 71 -3.30 15.16 -12.64
C LEU A 71 -3.91 14.25 -13.71
N ARG A 72 -4.84 14.78 -14.52
CA ARG A 72 -5.46 14.06 -15.64
C ARG A 72 -4.39 13.58 -16.62
N THR A 73 -3.48 14.46 -17.02
CA THR A 73 -2.38 14.14 -17.95
C THR A 73 -1.45 13.08 -17.37
N LYS A 74 -0.98 13.24 -16.12
CA LYS A 74 -0.12 12.23 -15.47
C LYS A 74 -0.80 10.87 -15.33
N LEU A 75 -2.10 10.83 -15.07
CA LEU A 75 -2.88 9.60 -14.98
C LEU A 75 -3.00 8.93 -16.35
N MET A 76 -3.35 9.69 -17.40
CA MET A 76 -3.43 9.17 -18.77
C MET A 76 -2.09 8.56 -19.22
N CYS A 77 -0.97 9.25 -19.00
CA CYS A 77 0.36 8.70 -19.33
C CYS A 77 0.67 7.40 -18.56
N ARG A 78 0.29 7.32 -17.27
CA ARG A 78 0.47 6.10 -16.46
C ARG A 78 -0.34 4.93 -17.00
N LEU A 79 -1.63 5.17 -17.29
CA LEU A 79 -2.52 4.16 -17.84
C LEU A 79 -2.01 3.66 -19.19
N GLN A 80 -1.56 4.56 -20.07
CA GLN A 80 -0.99 4.18 -21.36
C GLN A 80 0.28 3.34 -21.21
N LYS A 81 1.21 3.73 -20.32
CA LYS A 81 2.41 2.93 -20.03
C LYS A 81 2.05 1.53 -19.51
N ARG A 82 1.07 1.42 -18.60
CA ARG A 82 0.58 0.14 -18.09
C ARG A 82 -0.07 -0.70 -19.17
N LYS A 83 -0.90 -0.11 -20.04
CA LYS A 83 -1.50 -0.78 -21.19
C LYS A 83 -0.43 -1.36 -22.12
N LEU A 84 0.55 -0.55 -22.52
CA LEU A 84 1.65 -0.99 -23.40
C LEU A 84 2.48 -2.10 -22.75
N LYS A 85 2.71 -2.04 -21.44
CA LYS A 85 3.38 -3.12 -20.71
C LYS A 85 2.54 -4.39 -20.71
N GLY A 86 1.25 -4.28 -20.43
CA GLY A 86 0.30 -5.41 -20.44
C GLY A 86 0.19 -6.09 -21.81
N LEU A 87 0.19 -5.31 -22.90
CA LEU A 87 0.20 -5.87 -24.26
C LEU A 87 1.47 -6.66 -24.59
N LYS A 88 2.59 -6.34 -23.93
CA LYS A 88 3.87 -7.05 -24.08
C LYS A 88 4.06 -8.17 -23.06
N MET A 89 3.14 -8.33 -22.10
CA MET A 89 3.25 -9.41 -21.12
C MET A 89 2.95 -10.74 -21.80
N SER A 90 3.89 -11.67 -21.69
CA SER A 90 3.74 -13.07 -22.09
C SER A 90 4.01 -13.97 -20.87
N GLY A 91 3.43 -15.16 -20.88
CA GLY A 91 3.51 -16.13 -19.78
C GLY A 91 2.26 -16.14 -18.89
N ASP A 92 2.20 -17.15 -18.02
CA ASP A 92 1.03 -17.37 -17.16
C ASP A 92 1.00 -16.35 -16.01
N LEU A 93 -0.18 -15.79 -15.77
CA LEU A 93 -0.42 -14.96 -14.61
C LEU A 93 -0.45 -15.84 -13.34
N VAL A 94 0.05 -15.28 -12.23
CA VAL A 94 -0.03 -15.95 -10.92
C VAL A 94 -1.50 -16.29 -10.61
N PRO A 95 -1.82 -17.50 -10.12
CA PRO A 95 -3.20 -17.94 -9.92
C PRO A 95 -4.08 -16.98 -9.10
N ASN A 96 -3.50 -16.32 -8.10
CA ASN A 96 -4.22 -15.31 -7.31
C ASN A 96 -4.65 -14.08 -8.15
N VAL A 97 -3.78 -13.63 -9.06
CA VAL A 97 -4.10 -12.51 -9.97
C VAL A 97 -5.21 -12.91 -10.94
N VAL A 98 -5.17 -14.13 -11.47
CA VAL A 98 -6.23 -14.68 -12.34
C VAL A 98 -7.56 -14.78 -11.59
N LYS A 99 -7.54 -15.23 -10.34
CA LYS A 99 -8.73 -15.33 -9.49
C LYS A 99 -9.38 -13.97 -9.28
N GLU A 100 -8.62 -12.94 -8.90
CA GLU A 100 -9.14 -11.59 -8.69
C GLU A 100 -9.62 -10.93 -10.00
N LEU A 101 -8.92 -11.17 -11.12
CA LEU A 101 -9.36 -10.68 -12.44
C LEU A 101 -10.71 -11.31 -12.84
N ASN A 102 -10.87 -12.62 -12.63
CA ASN A 102 -12.11 -13.33 -12.91
C ASN A 102 -13.26 -12.86 -12.01
N LYS A 103 -13.00 -12.58 -10.74
CA LYS A 103 -13.99 -12.02 -9.81
C LYS A 103 -14.46 -10.64 -10.29
N SER A 104 -13.50 -9.79 -10.67
CA SER A 104 -13.79 -8.45 -11.20
C SER A 104 -14.59 -8.51 -12.50
N ARG A 105 -14.23 -9.44 -13.41
CA ARG A 105 -14.97 -9.69 -14.65
C ARG A 105 -16.43 -10.06 -14.40
N LYS A 106 -16.68 -11.06 -13.54
CA LYS A 106 -18.05 -11.50 -13.20
C LYS A 106 -18.88 -10.38 -12.58
N SER A 107 -18.27 -9.57 -11.71
CA SER A 107 -18.95 -8.41 -11.10
C SER A 107 -19.32 -7.33 -12.11
N LEU A 108 -18.54 -7.15 -13.19
CA LEU A 108 -18.86 -6.21 -14.25
C LEU A 108 -19.97 -6.75 -15.16
N GLU A 109 -19.92 -8.05 -15.46
CA GLU A 109 -20.98 -8.72 -16.24
C GLU A 109 -22.34 -8.66 -15.52
N SER A 110 -22.37 -8.78 -14.19
CA SER A 110 -23.59 -8.67 -13.38
C SER A 110 -24.08 -7.23 -13.14
N VAL A 111 -23.38 -6.21 -13.63
CA VAL A 111 -23.81 -4.80 -13.57
C VAL A 111 -24.36 -4.35 -14.93
N ILE A 112 -24.02 -5.08 -15.99
CA ILE A 112 -24.43 -4.80 -17.38
C ILE A 112 -25.69 -5.61 -17.76
N PHE A 113 -26.09 -6.58 -16.93
CA PHE A 113 -27.36 -7.32 -16.97
C PHE A 113 -28.03 -7.27 -15.59
#